data_AF-A0A914KLV5-F1
#
_entry.id   AF-A0A914KLV5-F1
#
_cell.length_a   1.000
_cell.length_b   1.000
_cell.length_c   1.000
_cell.angle_alpha   90.00
_cell.angle_beta   90.00
_cell.angle_gamma   90.00
#
_symmetry.space_group_name_H-M   'P 1'
#
loop_
_entity.id
_entity.type
_entity.pdbx_description
1 polymer ?
#
loop_
_entity_poly.entity_id
_entity_poly.type
_entity_poly.pdbx_seq_one_letter_code
_entity_poly.pdbx_strand_id
1 'polypeptide(L)'
;MPALGVKKNPVFLNDDKIIKWNEIFFTKSVAHFKRVSLTNVEFALLIAIILSKSDAEGLSPEGKELLYNESVKYTNILLRYNQRRLGLLEGAQRLAECSRLINLSIENEYSYRLMSSYQLKYFSMKIEYLKCSNFMKKFLERSD
;
A
#
# COMPACT_ATOMS: atom_id res chain seq x y z
N MET A 1 20.03 -0.19 4.33
CA MET A 1 19.62 -1.55 3.89
C MET A 1 19.16 -1.45 2.45
N PRO A 2 19.73 -2.20 1.49
CA PRO A 2 19.21 -2.23 0.13
C PRO A 2 17.79 -2.82 0.11
N ALA A 3 16.91 -2.24 -0.71
CA ALA A 3 15.55 -2.70 -0.92
C ALA A 3 15.52 -4.21 -1.26
N LEU A 4 14.89 -5.00 -0.41
CA LEU A 4 14.78 -6.45 -0.57
C LEU A 4 14.03 -6.79 -1.87
N GLY A 5 14.72 -7.38 -2.84
CA GLY A 5 14.10 -7.97 -4.03
C GLY A 5 14.12 -7.12 -5.31
N VAL A 6 14.77 -5.95 -5.30
CA VAL A 6 14.97 -5.16 -6.53
C VAL A 6 16.14 -5.75 -7.32
N LYS A 7 15.87 -6.38 -8.47
CA LYS A 7 16.93 -6.63 -9.46
C LYS A 7 17.48 -5.28 -9.91
N LYS A 8 18.73 -4.98 -9.54
CA LYS A 8 19.45 -3.81 -10.03
C LYS A 8 19.68 -3.97 -11.52
N ASN A 9 18.90 -3.28 -12.34
CA ASN A 9 19.26 -3.14 -13.75
C ASN A 9 20.41 -2.13 -13.83
N PRO A 10 21.56 -2.51 -14.44
CA PRO A 10 22.74 -1.66 -14.49
C PRO A 10 22.51 -0.29 -15.15
N VAL A 11 21.48 -0.17 -16.00
CA VAL A 11 21.08 1.09 -16.64
C VAL A 11 20.58 2.13 -15.62
N PHE A 12 20.02 1.69 -14.48
CA PHE A 12 19.44 2.59 -13.47
C PHE A 12 20.38 2.93 -12.31
N LEU A 13 21.60 2.36 -12.29
CA LEU A 13 22.54 2.52 -11.18
C LEU A 13 23.16 3.92 -11.08
N ASN A 14 23.04 4.73 -12.14
CA ASN A 14 23.62 6.07 -12.21
C ASN A 14 22.57 7.18 -12.29
N ASP A 15 21.27 6.86 -12.17
CA ASP A 15 20.20 7.85 -12.18
C ASP A 15 19.73 8.15 -10.76
N ASP A 16 20.17 9.29 -10.23
CA ASP A 16 19.86 9.75 -8.87
C ASP A 16 18.36 9.88 -8.60
N LYS A 17 17.54 10.17 -9.62
CA LYS A 17 16.08 10.27 -9.47
C LYS A 17 15.47 8.88 -9.28
N ILE A 18 15.89 7.91 -10.08
CA ILE A 18 15.41 6.52 -9.96
C ILE A 18 15.88 5.88 -8.65
N ILE A 19 17.11 6.15 -8.21
CA ILE A 19 17.62 5.67 -6.93
C ILE A 19 16.81 6.24 -5.77
N LYS A 20 16.59 7.56 -5.75
CA LYS A 20 15.79 8.24 -4.73
C LYS A 20 14.36 7.70 -4.69
N TRP A 21 13.74 7.51 -5.85
CA TRP A 21 12.40 6.93 -5.95
C TRP A 21 12.34 5.49 -5.44
N ASN A 22 13.30 4.63 -5.81
CA ASN A 22 13.37 3.26 -5.30
C ASN A 22 13.51 3.19 -3.78
N GLU A 23 14.31 4.08 -3.18
CA GLU A 23 14.45 4.16 -1.72
C GLU A 23 13.11 4.52 -1.05
N ILE A 24 12.38 5.48 -1.62
CA ILE A 24 11.04 5.87 -1.14
C ILE A 24 10.07 4.69 -1.25
N PHE A 25 10.00 4.01 -2.41
CA PHE A 25 8.99 2.98 -2.70
C PHE A 25 9.22 1.63 -2.05
N PHE A 26 10.46 1.19 -1.94
CA PHE A 26 10.74 -0.17 -1.48
C PHE A 26 11.29 -0.22 -0.05
N THR A 27 11.64 0.94 0.50
CA THR A 27 12.22 1.02 1.85
C THR A 27 11.37 1.87 2.78
N LYS A 28 11.13 3.14 2.46
CA LYS A 28 10.43 4.07 3.37
C LYS A 28 8.95 3.72 3.53
N SER A 29 8.26 3.42 2.42
CA SER A 29 6.86 2.98 2.42
C SER A 29 6.63 1.75 3.32
N VAL A 30 7.45 0.71 3.15
CA VAL A 30 7.35 -0.58 3.86
C VAL A 30 7.70 -0.43 5.34
N ALA A 31 8.61 0.48 5.68
CA ALA A 31 9.00 0.74 7.06
C ALA A 31 7.81 1.17 7.93
N HIS A 32 6.86 1.93 7.38
CA HIS A 32 5.65 2.33 8.11
C HIS A 32 4.75 1.15 8.44
N PHE A 33 4.55 0.21 7.51
CA PHE A 33 3.79 -1.03 7.75
C PHE A 33 4.48 -1.91 8.79
N LYS A 34 5.82 -2.04 8.70
CA LYS A 34 6.62 -2.80 9.66
C LYS A 34 6.52 -2.21 11.07
N ARG A 35 6.51 -0.87 11.21
CA ARG A 35 6.41 -0.19 12.50
C ARG A 35 5.05 -0.37 13.15
N VAL A 36 3.98 -0.20 12.38
CA VAL A 36 2.60 -0.35 12.89
C VAL A 36 2.30 -1.81 13.27
N SER A 37 3.00 -2.77 12.67
CA SER A 37 2.86 -4.20 12.95
C SER A 37 1.39 -4.64 12.87
N LEU A 38 0.82 -4.53 11.67
CA LEU A 38 -0.56 -4.93 11.42
C LEU A 38 -0.74 -6.43 11.71
N THR A 39 -1.88 -6.79 12.29
CA THR A 39 -2.31 -8.19 12.29
C THR A 39 -2.81 -8.58 10.90
N ASN A 40 -2.89 -9.89 10.64
CA ASN A 40 -3.42 -10.41 9.38
C ASN A 40 -4.85 -9.92 9.09
N VAL A 41 -5.68 -9.79 10.14
CA VAL A 41 -7.05 -9.26 10.04
C VAL A 41 -7.05 -7.78 9.68
N GLU A 42 -6.21 -6.96 10.34
CA GLU A 42 -6.10 -5.54 10.00
C GLU A 42 -5.65 -5.40 8.54
N PHE A 43 -4.60 -6.11 8.14
CA PHE A 43 -4.09 -6.05 6.78
C PHE A 43 -5.14 -6.42 5.73
N ALA A 44 -5.87 -7.51 5.92
CA ALA A 44 -6.94 -7.92 5.01
C ALA A 44 -8.04 -6.83 4.90
N LEU A 45 -8.42 -6.23 6.02
CA LEU A 45 -9.41 -5.14 6.03
C LEU A 45 -8.89 -3.86 5.38
N LEU A 46 -7.61 -3.50 5.58
CA LEU A 46 -7.00 -2.37 4.87
C LEU A 46 -7.04 -2.58 3.35
N ILE A 47 -6.72 -3.80 2.87
CA ILE A 47 -6.78 -4.13 1.44
C ILE A 47 -8.23 -4.01 0.92
N ALA A 48 -9.20 -4.55 1.65
CA ALA A 48 -10.61 -4.43 1.29
C ALA A 48 -11.06 -2.96 1.20
N ILE A 49 -10.66 -2.10 2.14
CA ILE A 49 -10.96 -0.67 2.11
C ILE A 49 -10.31 0.01 0.89
N ILE A 50 -9.04 -0.28 0.60
CA ILE A 50 -8.31 0.29 -0.54
C ILE A 50 -8.96 -0.12 -1.87
N LEU A 51 -9.40 -1.37 -2.00
CA LEU A 51 -10.05 -1.88 -3.22
C LEU A 51 -11.47 -1.35 -3.39
N SER A 52 -12.14 -0.95 -2.32
CA SER A 52 -13.48 -0.35 -2.34
C SER A 52 -13.48 1.17 -2.57
N LYS A 53 -12.50 1.69 -3.32
CA LYS A 53 -12.38 3.13 -3.58
C LYS A 53 -13.46 3.61 -4.55
N SER A 54 -14.39 4.43 -4.07
CA SER A 54 -15.54 4.90 -4.86
C SER A 54 -15.23 6.05 -5.82
N ASP A 55 -14.04 6.65 -5.75
CA ASP A 55 -13.64 7.78 -6.60
C ASP A 55 -12.92 7.35 -7.88
N ALA A 56 -12.89 6.05 -8.20
CA ALA A 56 -12.23 5.57 -9.39
C ALA A 56 -12.91 6.09 -10.67
N GLU A 57 -12.09 6.48 -11.65
CA GLU A 57 -12.56 6.91 -12.97
C GLU A 57 -13.28 5.76 -13.69
N GLY A 58 -14.32 6.09 -14.46
CA GLY A 58 -15.08 5.11 -15.24
C GLY A 58 -16.20 4.38 -14.49
N LEU A 59 -16.43 4.68 -13.21
CA LEU A 59 -17.55 4.11 -12.45
C LEU A 59 -18.88 4.85 -12.72
N SER A 60 -19.97 4.09 -12.84
CA SER A 60 -21.34 4.64 -12.81
C SER A 60 -21.68 5.18 -11.42
N PRO A 61 -22.69 6.07 -11.28
CA PRO A 61 -23.16 6.54 -9.97
C PRO A 61 -23.47 5.40 -8.99
N GLU A 62 -24.14 4.36 -9.45
CA GLU A 62 -24.50 3.17 -8.66
C GLU A 62 -23.26 2.39 -8.23
N GLY A 63 -22.27 2.26 -9.12
CA GLY A 63 -20.98 1.64 -8.80
C GLY A 63 -20.21 2.41 -7.73
N LYS A 64 -20.21 3.74 -7.79
CA LYS A 64 -19.60 4.60 -6.77
C LYS A 64 -20.28 4.42 -5.42
N GLU A 65 -21.62 4.38 -5.40
CA GLU A 65 -22.40 4.16 -4.18
C GLU A 65 -22.12 2.77 -3.57
N LEU A 66 -22.08 1.73 -4.38
CA LEU A 66 -21.79 0.36 -3.93
C LEU A 66 -20.40 0.28 -3.28
N LEU A 67 -19.37 0.81 -3.94
CA LEU A 67 -18.00 0.81 -3.39
C LEU A 67 -17.90 1.66 -2.12
N TYR A 68 -18.58 2.80 -2.08
CA TYR A 68 -18.64 3.63 -0.88
C TYR A 68 -19.21 2.83 0.30
N ASN A 69 -20.36 2.16 0.11
CA ASN A 69 -21.00 1.35 1.13
C ASN A 69 -20.10 0.21 1.62
N GLU A 70 -19.39 -0.47 0.72
CA GLU A 70 -18.42 -1.51 1.10
C GLU A 70 -17.21 -0.93 1.86
N SER A 71 -16.67 0.22 1.47
CA SER A 71 -15.58 0.87 2.21
C SER A 71 -15.97 1.26 3.63
N VAL A 72 -17.19 1.79 3.83
CA VAL A 72 -17.76 2.12 5.15
C VAL A 72 -17.94 0.86 5.98
N LYS A 73 -18.47 -0.22 5.38
CA LYS A 73 -18.66 -1.51 6.05
C LYS A 73 -17.33 -2.09 6.54
N TYR A 74 -16.30 -2.16 5.70
CA TYR A 74 -14.99 -2.68 6.11
C TYR A 74 -14.31 -1.80 7.16
N THR A 75 -14.47 -0.48 7.07
CA THR A 75 -13.97 0.46 8.09
C THR A 75 -14.64 0.22 9.46
N ASN A 76 -15.96 -0.01 9.48
CA ASN A 76 -16.69 -0.33 10.69
C ASN A 76 -16.28 -1.69 11.28
N ILE A 77 -16.02 -2.69 10.44
CA ILE A 77 -15.51 -4.00 10.88
C ILE A 77 -14.12 -3.82 11.53
N LEU A 78 -13.24 -3.04 10.91
CA LEU A 78 -11.91 -2.74 11.43
C LEU A 78 -11.97 -2.02 12.78
N LEU A 79 -12.84 -1.01 12.92
CA LEU A 79 -13.04 -0.31 14.18
C LEU A 79 -13.49 -1.27 15.29
N ARG A 80 -14.52 -2.08 15.03
CA ARG A 80 -15.05 -3.03 16.01
C ARG A 80 -14.03 -4.10 16.39
N TYR A 81 -13.27 -4.59 15.42
CA TYR A 81 -12.18 -5.53 15.67
C TYR A 81 -11.11 -4.93 16.59
N ASN A 82 -10.66 -3.71 16.29
CA ASN A 82 -9.67 -3.01 17.11
C ASN A 82 -10.21 -2.70 18.51
N GLN A 83 -11.46 -2.25 18.62
CA GLN A 83 -12.09 -1.94 19.91
C GLN A 83 -12.27 -3.17 20.80
N ARG A 84 -12.61 -4.33 20.21
CA ARG A 84 -12.71 -5.59 20.95
C ARG A 84 -11.37 -6.05 21.50
N ARG A 85 -10.27 -5.77 20.79
CA ARG A 85 -8.93 -6.23 21.15
C ARG A 85 -8.20 -5.28 22.09
N LEU A 86 -8.43 -3.97 21.95
CA LEU A 86 -7.64 -2.93 22.62
C LEU A 86 -8.44 -2.06 23.60
N GLY A 87 -9.77 -2.09 23.54
CA GLY A 87 -10.64 -1.13 24.23
C GLY A 87 -11.17 -0.05 23.30
N LEU A 88 -12.19 0.70 23.76
CA LEU A 88 -12.92 1.65 22.91
C LEU A 88 -12.04 2.79 22.37
N LEU A 89 -11.20 3.38 23.22
CA LEU A 89 -10.38 4.53 22.90
C LEU A 89 -9.14 4.12 22.09
N GLU A 90 -8.41 3.12 22.57
CA GLU A 90 -7.22 2.56 21.94
C GLU A 90 -7.57 1.93 20.59
N GLY A 91 -8.74 1.30 20.48
CA GLY A 91 -9.25 0.77 19.22
C GLY A 91 -9.52 1.85 18.17
N ALA A 92 -10.05 3.01 18.60
CA ALA A 92 -10.24 4.16 17.72
C ALA A 92 -8.90 4.80 17.30
N GLN A 93 -7.95 4.92 18.22
CA GLN A 93 -6.58 5.36 17.90
C GLN A 93 -5.91 4.41 16.89
N ARG A 94 -6.06 3.10 17.09
CA ARG A 94 -5.55 2.08 16.16
C ARG A 94 -6.17 2.18 14.77
N LEU A 95 -7.47 2.51 14.68
CA LEU A 95 -8.09 2.81 13.39
C LEU A 95 -7.44 4.01 12.71
N ALA A 96 -7.14 5.09 13.44
CA ALA A 96 -6.47 6.26 12.88
C ALA A 96 -5.07 5.92 12.34
N GLU A 97 -4.31 5.04 13.02
CA GLU A 97 -3.04 4.54 12.51
C GLU A 97 -3.21 3.75 11.21
N CYS A 98 -4.22 2.90 11.13
CA CYS A 98 -4.56 2.14 9.93
C CYS A 98 -4.93 3.06 8.76
N SER A 99 -5.78 4.07 8.99
CA SER A 99 -6.15 5.07 7.98
C SER A 99 -4.94 5.85 7.46
N ARG A 100 -3.96 6.14 8.33
CA ARG A 100 -2.70 6.77 7.91
C ARG A 100 -1.89 5.89 6.95
N LEU A 101 -1.92 4.56 7.13
CA LEU A 101 -1.28 3.62 6.19
C LEU A 101 -2.01 3.55 4.84
N ILE A 102 -3.34 3.68 4.83
CA ILE A 102 -4.13 3.76 3.61
C ILE A 102 -3.72 5.02 2.81
N ASN A 103 -3.68 6.19 3.45
CA ASN A 103 -3.26 7.44 2.80
C ASN A 103 -1.84 7.35 2.26
N LEU A 104 -0.91 6.81 3.05
CA LEU A 104 0.46 6.58 2.60
C LEU A 104 0.53 5.66 1.39
N SER A 105 -0.35 4.66 1.29
CA SER A 105 -0.41 3.75 0.14
C SER A 105 -0.84 4.49 -1.13
N ILE A 106 -1.80 5.41 -1.01
CA ILE A 106 -2.26 6.26 -2.12
C ILE A 106 -1.14 7.21 -2.58
N GLU A 107 -0.43 7.84 -1.66
CA GLU A 107 0.72 8.72 -1.97
C GLU A 107 1.86 7.95 -2.67
N ASN A 108 2.14 6.72 -2.21
CA ASN A 108 3.13 5.85 -2.83
C ASN A 108 2.69 5.42 -4.23
N GLU A 109 1.41 5.15 -4.45
CA GLU A 109 0.89 4.78 -5.77
C GLU A 109 1.04 5.94 -6.77
N TYR A 110 0.70 7.17 -6.37
CA TYR A 110 0.90 8.35 -7.22
C TYR A 110 2.37 8.51 -7.61
N SER A 111 3.27 8.42 -6.64
CA SER A 111 4.68 8.57 -6.88
C SER A 111 5.22 7.42 -7.75
N TYR A 112 4.71 6.18 -7.60
CA TYR A 112 5.10 5.03 -8.42
C TYR A 112 4.70 5.22 -9.87
N ARG A 113 3.52 5.80 -10.13
CA ARG A 113 3.09 6.17 -11.50
C ARG A 113 4.03 7.18 -12.14
N LEU A 114 4.45 8.21 -11.40
CA LEU A 114 5.42 9.20 -11.90
C LEU A 114 6.76 8.55 -12.29
N MET A 115 7.28 7.68 -11.44
CA MET A 115 8.51 6.92 -11.72
C MET A 115 8.33 6.02 -12.95
N SER A 116 7.21 5.30 -13.04
CA SER A 116 6.92 4.40 -14.16
C SER A 116 6.85 5.17 -15.50
N SER A 117 6.18 6.32 -15.52
CA SER A 117 6.12 7.21 -16.68
C SER A 117 7.50 7.75 -17.07
N TYR A 118 8.35 8.08 -16.09
CA TYR A 118 9.73 8.50 -16.34
C TYR A 118 10.55 7.37 -16.98
N GLN A 119 10.47 6.15 -16.42
CA GLN A 119 11.19 4.99 -16.94
C GLN A 119 10.78 4.65 -18.38
N LEU A 120 9.48 4.66 -18.67
CA LEU A 120 8.95 4.45 -20.03
C LEU A 120 9.47 5.50 -21.01
N LYS A 121 9.48 6.77 -20.62
CA LYS A 121 9.88 7.88 -21.48
C LYS A 121 11.36 7.89 -21.85
N TYR A 122 12.24 7.58 -20.89
CA TYR A 122 13.68 7.78 -21.08
C TYR A 122 14.48 6.50 -21.35
N PHE A 123 13.92 5.32 -21.04
CA PHE A 123 14.64 4.07 -21.16
C PHE A 123 13.97 3.05 -22.10
N SER A 124 12.83 3.40 -22.69
CA SER A 124 12.08 2.56 -23.64
C SER A 124 11.81 1.13 -23.14
N MET A 125 11.90 0.89 -21.82
CA MET A 125 11.64 -0.41 -21.22
C MET A 125 10.14 -0.58 -21.01
N LYS A 126 9.54 -1.59 -21.67
CA LYS A 126 8.29 -2.17 -21.17
C LYS A 126 8.53 -2.57 -19.72
N ILE A 127 7.63 -2.13 -18.84
CA ILE A 127 7.65 -2.36 -17.39
C ILE A 127 7.99 -3.83 -17.12
N GLU A 128 9.25 -4.15 -16.86
CA GLU A 128 9.59 -5.37 -16.16
C GLU A 128 9.16 -5.09 -14.74
N TYR A 129 7.98 -5.60 -14.39
CA TYR A 129 7.48 -5.58 -13.03
C TYR A 129 8.64 -5.84 -12.09
N LEU A 130 8.85 -4.92 -11.15
CA LEU A 130 9.62 -5.17 -9.96
C LEU A 130 8.91 -6.31 -9.21
N LYS A 131 9.21 -7.54 -9.64
CA LYS A 131 8.68 -8.79 -9.12
C LYS A 131 9.30 -8.95 -7.75
N CYS A 132 8.67 -8.37 -6.74
CA CYS A 132 8.85 -8.84 -5.38
C CYS A 132 8.07 -10.16 -5.27
N SER A 133 8.61 -11.23 -5.88
CA SER A 133 7.98 -12.56 -5.95
C SER A 133 7.62 -13.13 -4.58
N ASN A 134 8.17 -12.53 -3.52
CA ASN A 134 7.98 -12.91 -2.13
C ASN A 134 7.32 -11.81 -1.29
N PHE A 135 6.72 -10.75 -1.85
CA PHE A 135 6.08 -9.70 -1.02
C PHE A 135 4.96 -10.29 -0.16
N MET A 136 3.99 -10.96 -0.78
CA MET A 136 2.91 -11.63 -0.07
C MET A 136 3.44 -12.75 0.83
N LYS A 137 4.43 -13.52 0.35
CA LYS A 137 5.04 -14.61 1.13
C LYS A 137 5.72 -14.09 2.41
N LYS A 138 6.57 -13.06 2.34
CA LYS A 138 7.25 -12.46 3.51
C LYS A 138 6.33 -11.69 4.44
N PHE A 139 5.19 -11.20 3.94
CA PHE A 139 4.22 -10.47 4.75
C PHE A 139 3.27 -11.43 5.48
N LEU A 140 2.84 -12.50 4.82
CA LEU A 140 1.91 -13.52 5.35
C LEU A 140 2.62 -14.63 6.17
N GLU A 141 3.94 -14.83 6.01
CA GLU A 141 4.75 -15.73 6.85
C GLU A 141 5.04 -15.17 8.25
N ARG A 142 4.51 -14.00 8.60
CA ARG A 142 4.30 -13.64 10.01
C ARG A 142 3.08 -14.43 10.53
N SER A 143 3.29 -15.73 10.67
CA SER A 143 2.47 -16.60 11.52
C SER A 143 2.71 -16.17 12.95
N ASP A 144 1.62 -16.08 13.72
CA ASP A 144 1.59 -15.67 15.13
C ASP A 144 2.61 -16.42 16.01
#